data_AF-A0A509LER9-F1
#
_entry.id   AF-A0A509LER9-F1
#
_cell.length_a   1.000
_cell.length_b   1.000
_cell.length_c   1.000
_cell.angle_alpha   90.00
_cell.angle_beta   90.00
_cell.angle_gamma   90.00
#
_symmetry.space_group_name_H-M   'P 1'
#
loop_
_entity.id
_entity.type
_entity.pdbx_description
1 polymer ?
#
loop_
_entity_poly.entity_id
_entity_poly.type
_entity_poly.pdbx_seq_one_letter_code
_entity_poly.pdbx_strand_id
1 'polypeptide(L)'
;MPPKIFKCKQCGNCCLNLNDAFQTSVTGQDIAMWRVKGRFDILDWVDPISVGDGSYVYDIWINPKTGDDVWRCPWLRKLPKQDKYICRIQDVKPEHCKNYPKSRKHAEETGCRGFE
;
A
#
# COMPACT_ATOMS: atom_id res chain seq x y z
N MET A 1 11.76 -6.88 -2.71
CA MET A 1 12.01 -5.70 -3.56
C MET A 1 11.66 -6.01 -5.01
N PRO A 2 11.24 -5.01 -5.81
CA PRO A 2 10.96 -5.20 -7.23
C PRO A 2 12.22 -5.58 -8.04
N PRO A 3 12.08 -6.28 -9.18
CA PRO A 3 13.22 -6.61 -10.04
C PRO A 3 13.99 -5.37 -10.51
N LYS A 4 15.31 -5.45 -10.66
CA LYS A 4 16.18 -4.29 -10.99
C LYS A 4 15.78 -3.55 -12.28
N ILE A 5 15.26 -4.26 -13.28
CA ILE A 5 14.85 -3.68 -14.56
C ILE A 5 13.45 -3.04 -14.52
N PHE A 6 12.70 -3.21 -13.43
CA PHE A 6 11.35 -2.67 -13.27
C PHE A 6 11.39 -1.13 -13.23
N LYS A 7 10.55 -0.51 -14.04
CA LYS A 7 10.33 0.95 -14.04
C LYS A 7 8.84 1.24 -13.87
N CYS A 8 8.44 1.65 -12.66
CA CYS A 8 7.05 2.04 -12.40
C CYS A 8 6.62 3.17 -13.34
N LYS A 9 5.57 2.93 -14.13
CA LYS A 9 5.02 3.92 -15.07
C LYS A 9 4.02 4.90 -14.43
N GLN A 10 3.79 4.77 -13.12
CA GLN A 10 2.79 5.56 -12.39
C GLN A 10 1.36 5.44 -12.94
N CYS A 11 1.01 4.31 -13.57
CA CYS A 11 -0.31 4.10 -14.15
C CYS A 11 -1.42 3.86 -13.10
N GLY A 12 -1.05 3.60 -11.85
CA GLY A 12 -2.00 3.36 -10.76
C GLY A 12 -2.64 1.96 -10.72
N ASN A 13 -2.38 1.09 -11.71
CA ASN A 13 -2.98 -0.25 -11.81
C ASN A 13 -2.93 -1.03 -10.49
N CYS A 14 -1.75 -1.09 -9.86
CA CYS A 14 -1.58 -1.82 -8.61
C CYS A 14 -2.40 -1.29 -7.44
N CYS A 15 -2.76 0.00 -7.43
CA CYS A 15 -3.56 0.59 -6.36
C CYS A 15 -5.05 0.70 -6.70
N LEU A 16 -5.43 0.53 -7.97
CA LEU A 16 -6.81 0.69 -8.45
C LEU A 16 -7.51 -0.64 -8.70
N ASN A 17 -6.76 -1.65 -9.16
CA ASN A 17 -7.33 -2.90 -9.68
C ASN A 17 -6.94 -4.12 -8.84
N LEU A 18 -6.05 -3.97 -7.85
CA LEU A 18 -5.64 -5.05 -6.96
C LEU A 18 -6.14 -4.74 -5.55
N ASN A 19 -7.16 -5.47 -5.10
CA ASN A 19 -7.75 -5.27 -3.77
C ASN A 19 -6.71 -5.47 -2.66
N ASP A 20 -5.87 -6.50 -2.78
CA ASP A 20 -4.77 -6.79 -1.85
C ASP A 20 -3.73 -5.65 -1.72
N ALA A 21 -3.78 -4.62 -2.56
CA ALA A 21 -2.92 -3.45 -2.38
C ALA A 21 -3.43 -2.50 -1.29
N PHE A 22 -4.73 -2.47 -1.01
CA PHE A 22 -5.35 -1.52 -0.09
C PHE A 22 -6.37 -2.12 0.89
N GLN A 23 -6.75 -3.39 0.74
CA GLN A 23 -7.49 -4.20 1.70
C GLN A 23 -6.58 -5.36 2.12
N THR A 24 -5.70 -5.10 3.08
CA THR A 24 -4.69 -6.06 3.50
C THR A 24 -4.14 -5.68 4.86
N SER A 25 -3.26 -6.49 5.43
CA SER A 25 -2.60 -6.18 6.68
C SER A 25 -1.12 -5.84 6.48
N VAL A 26 -0.56 -5.10 7.43
CA VAL A 26 0.87 -4.72 7.45
C VAL A 26 1.63 -5.41 8.56
N THR A 27 2.95 -5.38 8.42
CA THR A 27 3.86 -5.95 9.41
C THR A 27 4.01 -5.03 10.61
N GLY A 28 4.41 -5.58 11.76
CA GLY A 28 4.82 -4.76 12.91
C GLY A 28 6.01 -3.84 12.60
N GLN A 29 6.83 -4.17 11.59
CA GLN A 29 7.92 -3.31 11.12
C GLN A 29 7.41 -2.05 10.43
N ASP A 30 6.33 -2.15 9.64
CA ASP A 30 5.68 -0.98 9.03
C ASP A 30 5.10 -0.05 10.11
N ILE A 31 4.45 -0.63 11.13
CA ILE A 31 3.95 0.12 12.30
C ILE A 31 5.08 0.85 13.04
N ALA A 32 6.17 0.14 13.34
CA ALA A 32 7.33 0.71 14.00
C ALA A 32 7.96 1.84 13.17
N MET A 33 8.10 1.64 11.85
CA MET A 33 8.60 2.66 10.92
C MET A 33 7.74 3.92 10.95
N TRP A 34 6.40 3.79 10.90
CA TRP A 34 5.50 4.95 10.93
C TRP A 34 5.56 5.70 12.26
N ARG A 35 5.64 4.98 13.40
CA ARG A 35 5.84 5.58 14.73
C ARG A 35 7.14 6.37 14.81
N VAL A 36 8.26 5.76 14.42
CA VAL A 36 9.59 6.40 14.45
C VAL A 36 9.63 7.64 13.56
N LYS A 37 8.94 7.62 12.41
CA LYS A 37 8.85 8.76 11.49
C LYS A 37 7.76 9.77 11.85
N GLY A 38 7.07 9.61 12.97
CA GLY A 38 6.00 10.52 13.41
C GLY A 38 4.80 10.58 12.47
N ARG A 39 4.56 9.53 11.67
CA ARG A 39 3.47 9.44 10.69
C ARG A 39 2.17 8.94 11.34
N PHE A 40 1.72 9.66 12.35
CA PHE A 40 0.45 9.37 13.04
C PHE A 40 -0.75 9.48 12.10
N ASP A 41 -0.66 10.35 11.08
CA ASP A 41 -1.65 10.44 10.01
C ASP A 41 -1.84 9.13 9.23
N ILE A 42 -0.84 8.24 9.19
CA ILE A 42 -0.96 6.90 8.62
C ILE A 42 -1.47 5.90 9.66
N LEU A 43 -0.98 6.01 10.89
CA LEU A 43 -1.37 5.12 12.00
C LEU A 43 -2.87 5.22 12.33
N ASP A 44 -3.49 6.38 12.12
CA ASP A 44 -4.94 6.56 12.26
C ASP A 44 -5.75 5.65 11.32
N TRP A 45 -5.15 5.14 10.23
CA TRP A 45 -5.81 4.25 9.26
C TRP A 45 -5.53 2.77 9.52
N VAL A 46 -4.92 2.43 10.65
CA VAL A 46 -4.55 1.07 11.03
C VAL A 46 -5.52 0.58 12.10
N ASP A 47 -6.06 -0.62 11.91
CA ASP A 47 -6.84 -1.32 12.93
C ASP A 47 -6.06 -2.53 13.47
N PRO A 48 -5.55 -2.48 14.72
CA PRO A 48 -4.90 -3.62 15.35
C PRO A 48 -5.93 -4.65 15.82
N ILE A 49 -5.94 -5.81 15.17
CA ILE A 49 -6.82 -6.94 15.49
C ILE A 49 -6.03 -7.95 16.34
N SER A 50 -6.46 -8.16 17.58
CA SER A 50 -5.90 -9.21 18.45
C SER A 50 -6.29 -10.59 17.91
N VAL A 51 -5.31 -11.47 17.73
CA VAL A 51 -5.54 -12.85 17.28
C VAL A 51 -5.41 -13.88 18.41
N GLY A 52 -5.38 -13.42 19.66
CA GLY A 52 -5.07 -14.23 20.83
C GLY A 52 -3.59 -14.14 21.22
N ASP A 53 -3.20 -14.79 22.31
CA ASP A 53 -1.82 -14.96 22.81
C ASP A 53 -0.93 -13.71 22.99
N GLY A 54 -1.49 -12.50 22.85
CA GLY A 54 -0.76 -11.24 22.83
C GLY A 54 -0.28 -10.83 21.44
N SER A 55 -0.62 -11.59 20.39
CA SER A 55 -0.31 -11.26 19.00
C SER A 55 -1.40 -10.40 18.35
N TYR A 56 -0.95 -9.59 17.38
CA TYR A 56 -1.80 -8.69 16.62
C TYR A 56 -1.54 -8.82 15.12
N VAL A 57 -2.61 -8.70 14.35
CA VAL A 57 -2.58 -8.36 12.93
C VAL A 57 -2.95 -6.89 12.80
N TYR A 58 -2.34 -6.17 11.86
CA TYR A 58 -2.57 -4.73 11.67
C TYR A 58 -3.26 -4.49 10.35
N ASP A 59 -4.58 -4.40 10.38
CA ASP A 59 -5.37 -4.25 9.17
C ASP A 59 -5.32 -2.81 8.64
N ILE A 60 -5.33 -2.68 7.31
CA ILE A 60 -5.29 -1.41 6.60
C ILE A 60 -6.13 -1.47 5.30
N TRP A 61 -6.66 -0.37 4.80
CA TRP A 61 -6.76 0.96 5.37
C TRP A 61 -8.18 1.15 5.89
N ILE A 62 -8.33 1.36 7.20
CA ILE A 62 -9.64 1.59 7.80
C ILE A 62 -9.89 3.08 7.90
N ASN A 63 -11.09 3.53 7.51
CA ASN A 63 -11.43 4.94 7.56
C ASN A 63 -11.50 5.42 9.02
N PRO A 64 -10.62 6.34 9.47
CA PRO A 64 -10.57 6.76 10.88
C PRO A 64 -11.84 7.47 11.37
N LYS A 65 -12.69 7.94 10.44
CA LYS A 65 -13.92 8.65 10.79
C LYS A 65 -15.13 7.73 10.90
N THR A 66 -15.14 6.63 10.15
CA THR A 66 -16.32 5.76 10.06
C THR A 66 -16.08 4.37 10.62
N GLY A 67 -14.82 3.92 10.69
CA GLY A 67 -14.45 2.56 11.05
C GLY A 67 -14.61 1.55 9.92
N ASP A 68 -14.97 1.99 8.71
CA ASP A 68 -15.22 1.09 7.59
C ASP A 68 -13.98 0.85 6.73
N ASP A 69 -13.96 -0.29 6.06
CA ASP A 69 -13.06 -0.57 4.95
C ASP A 69 -13.14 0.50 3.86
N VAL A 70 -11.98 0.86 3.33
CA VAL A 70 -11.93 1.68 2.12
C VAL A 70 -12.07 0.82 0.86
N TRP A 71 -12.84 1.31 -0.11
CA TRP A 71 -12.92 0.74 -1.45
C TRP A 71 -11.77 1.20 -2.38
N ARG A 72 -10.88 2.08 -1.88
CA ARG A 72 -9.71 2.58 -2.60
C ARG A 72 -8.64 3.08 -1.64
N CYS A 73 -7.37 2.85 -1.99
CA CYS A 73 -6.24 3.38 -1.23
C CYS A 73 -6.36 4.90 -0.94
N PRO A 74 -6.35 5.34 0.33
CA PRO A 74 -6.53 6.73 0.71
C PRO A 74 -5.30 7.60 0.36
N TRP A 75 -4.18 6.96 0.07
CA TRP A 75 -2.90 7.60 -0.25
C TRP A 75 -2.67 7.79 -1.75
N LEU A 76 -3.49 7.17 -2.61
CA LEU A 76 -3.39 7.30 -4.06
C LEU A 76 -3.96 8.65 -4.53
N ARG A 77 -3.23 9.38 -5.37
CA ARG A 77 -3.71 10.63 -5.99
C ARG A 77 -3.42 10.64 -7.48
N LYS A 78 -4.41 11.07 -8.27
CA LYS A 78 -4.22 11.34 -9.70
C LYS A 78 -3.58 12.71 -9.87
N LEU A 79 -2.56 12.82 -10.71
CA LEU A 79 -1.96 14.11 -11.04
C LEU A 79 -2.92 14.90 -11.96
N PRO A 80 -3.13 16.20 -11.70
CA PRO A 80 -3.98 17.03 -12.55
C PRO A 80 -3.50 17.03 -14.01
N LYS A 81 -4.45 16.89 -14.94
CA LYS A 81 -4.19 16.92 -16.39
C LYS A 81 -3.20 15.87 -16.91
N GLN A 82 -2.92 14.82 -16.12
CA GLN A 82 -2.03 13.73 -16.52
C GLN A 82 -2.70 12.38 -16.27
N ASP A 83 -2.36 11.39 -17.08
CA ASP A 83 -2.72 10.00 -16.81
C ASP A 83 -1.66 9.31 -15.93
N LYS A 84 -1.36 9.95 -14.80
CA LYS A 84 -0.38 9.49 -13.83
C LYS A 84 -0.94 9.57 -12.43
N TYR A 85 -0.50 8.64 -11.59
CA TYR A 85 -0.84 8.55 -10.18
C TYR A 85 0.41 8.63 -9.31
N ILE A 86 0.27 9.25 -8.14
CA ILE A 86 1.29 9.30 -7.09
C ILE A 86 0.74 8.70 -5.81
N CYS A 87 1.64 8.16 -5.00
CA CYS A 87 1.35 7.76 -3.64
C CYS A 87 1.84 8.85 -2.69
N ARG A 88 0.96 9.39 -1.85
CA ARG A 88 1.32 10.45 -0.89
C ARG A 88 2.20 9.96 0.28
N ILE A 89 2.41 8.66 0.40
CA ILE A 89 3.27 8.03 1.40
C ILE A 89 4.47 7.32 0.76
N GLN A 90 4.94 7.80 -0.38
CA GLN A 90 5.93 7.11 -1.22
C GLN A 90 7.18 6.63 -0.45
N ASP A 91 7.71 7.45 0.44
CA ASP A 91 8.91 7.22 1.26
C ASP A 91 8.68 6.24 2.42
N VAL A 92 7.43 6.15 2.89
CA VAL A 92 7.00 5.30 4.02
C VAL A 92 5.94 4.29 3.61
N LYS A 93 5.90 3.89 2.35
CA LYS A 93 5.00 2.84 1.89
C LYS A 93 5.15 1.59 2.77
N PRO A 94 4.05 0.87 3.03
CA PRO A 94 4.16 -0.42 3.67
C PRO A 94 4.94 -1.39 2.77
N GLU A 95 5.50 -2.43 3.37
CA GLU A 95 6.39 -3.37 2.69
C GLU A 95 5.78 -3.98 1.43
N HIS A 96 4.53 -4.44 1.48
CA HIS A 96 3.87 -5.07 0.33
C HIS A 96 3.80 -4.14 -0.88
N CYS A 97 3.49 -2.86 -0.64
CA CYS A 97 3.45 -1.82 -1.65
C CYS A 97 4.84 -1.49 -2.21
N LYS A 98 5.89 -1.47 -1.36
CA LYS A 98 7.29 -1.25 -1.80
C LYS A 98 7.81 -2.41 -2.64
N ASN A 99 7.41 -3.62 -2.29
CA ASN A 99 7.89 -4.86 -2.91
C ASN A 99 7.14 -5.25 -4.18
N TYR A 100 6.13 -4.48 -4.59
CA TYR A 100 5.39 -4.72 -5.82
C TYR A 100 6.14 -4.15 -7.06
N PRO A 101 6.21 -4.91 -8.17
CA PRO A 101 5.85 -6.32 -8.30
C PRO A 101 6.95 -7.23 -7.73
N LYS A 102 6.58 -8.39 -7.19
CA LYS A 102 7.52 -9.36 -6.59
C LYS A 102 8.43 -10.04 -7.63
N SER A 103 8.00 -10.12 -8.88
CA SER A 103 8.73 -10.71 -10.00
C SER A 103 8.19 -10.18 -11.33
N ARG A 104 8.85 -10.47 -12.46
CA ARG A 104 8.30 -10.16 -13.80
C ARG A 104 7.00 -10.91 -14.06
N LYS A 105 6.97 -12.21 -13.70
CA LYS A 105 5.75 -13.04 -13.80
C LYS A 105 4.58 -12.45 -13.02
N HIS A 106 4.80 -12.04 -11.76
CA HIS A 106 3.77 -11.40 -10.94
C HIS A 106 3.31 -10.07 -11.58
N ALA A 107 4.22 -9.31 -12.18
CA ALA A 107 3.88 -8.08 -12.89
C ALA A 107 2.96 -8.35 -14.09
N GLU A 108 3.30 -9.34 -14.91
CA GLU A 108 2.50 -9.75 -16.09
C GLU A 108 1.12 -10.27 -15.66
N GLU A 109 1.06 -11.16 -14.66
CA GLU A 109 -0.19 -11.74 -14.12
C GLU A 109 -1.15 -10.69 -13.54
N THR A 110 -0.60 -9.57 -13.03
CA THR A 110 -1.39 -8.49 -12.42
C THR A 110 -1.56 -7.27 -13.32
N GLY A 111 -1.16 -7.34 -14.60
CA GLY A 111 -1.33 -6.26 -15.57
C GLY A 111 -0.41 -5.06 -15.37
N CYS A 112 0.73 -5.24 -14.70
CA CYS A 112 1.70 -4.19 -14.49
C CYS A 112 2.55 -3.90 -15.74
N ARG A 113 2.51 -2.66 -16.18
CA ARG A 113 3.21 -2.14 -17.37
C ARG A 113 4.69 -1.77 -17.13
N GLY A 114 5.25 -2.17 -15.98
CA GLY A 114 6.56 -1.72 -15.54
C GLY A 114 7.76 -2.36 -16.26
N PHE A 115 7.51 -3.35 -17.11
CA PHE A 115 8.50 -4.06 -17.93
C PHE A 115 8.34 -3.79 -19.43
N GLU A 116 7.42 -2.91 -19.81
CA GLU A 116 7.31 -2.32 -21.16
C GLU A 116 8.44 -1.33 -21.43
#